data_AF-X1P2T2-F1
#
_entry.id   AF-X1P2T2-F1
#
_cell.length_a   1.000
_cell.length_b   1.000
_cell.length_c   1.000
_cell.angle_alpha   90.00
_cell.angle_beta   90.00
_cell.angle_gamma   90.00
#
_symmetry.space_group_name_H-M   'P 1'
#
loop_
_entity.id
_entity.type
_entity.pdbx_description
1 polymer ?
#
loop_
_entity_poly.entity_id
_entity_poly.type
_entity_poly.pdbx_seq_one_letter_code
_entity_poly.pdbx_strand_id
1 'polypeptide(L)' 'MKRLILFGPPGAGKGTFSSQILKVAPNIVHISTGDIFRENLKNETNIMRVKNL' A
#
# COMPACT_ATOMS: atom_id res chain seq x y z
N MET A 1 -19.97 -5.30 -6.86
CA MET A 1 -18.85 -4.59 -6.18
C MET A 1 -17.56 -4.90 -6.93
N LYS A 2 -16.80 -3.88 -7.34
CA LYS A 2 -15.53 -4.08 -8.09
C LYS A 2 -14.35 -4.08 -7.13
N ARG A 3 -13.37 -4.97 -7.34
CA ARG A 3 -12.11 -5.03 -6.60
C ARG A 3 -10.98 -4.91 -7.60
N LEU A 4 -10.00 -4.05 -7.31
CA LEU A 4 -8.80 -3.88 -8.12
C LEU A 4 -7.60 -4.29 -7.30
N ILE A 5 -6.69 -5.04 -7.92
CA ILE A 5 -5.44 -5.43 -7.29
C ILE A 5 -4.28 -5.00 -8.20
N LEU A 6 -3.32 -4.26 -7.64
CA LEU A 6 -2.15 -3.77 -8.34
C LEU A 6 -0.93 -4.58 -7.91
N PHE A 7 -0.33 -5.32 -8.87
CA PHE A 7 0.85 -6.14 -8.66
C PHE A 7 2.04 -5.65 -9.50
N GLY A 8 3.25 -6.02 -9.08
CA GLY A 8 4.50 -5.64 -9.76
C GLY A 8 5.67 -5.50 -8.79
N PRO A 9 6.92 -5.44 -9.28
CA PRO A 9 8.12 -5.37 -8.45
C PRO A 9 8.19 -4.08 -7.60
N PRO A 10 9.04 -4.03 -6.56
CA PRO A 10 9.36 -2.78 -5.86
C PRO A 10 9.76 -1.69 -6.86
N GLY A 11 9.29 -0.46 -6.66
CA GLY A 11 9.58 0.66 -7.58
C GLY A 11 8.74 0.71 -8.87
N ALA A 12 7.88 -0.28 -9.16
CA ALA A 12 7.06 -0.32 -10.38
C ALA A 12 5.95 0.76 -10.49
N GLY A 13 5.92 1.77 -9.61
CA GLY A 13 4.95 2.88 -9.70
C GLY A 13 3.52 2.54 -9.23
N LYS A 14 3.28 1.38 -8.61
CA LYS A 14 1.93 0.97 -8.14
C LYS A 14 1.23 2.02 -7.27
N GLY A 15 1.95 2.64 -6.34
CA GLY A 15 1.40 3.69 -5.46
C GLY A 15 1.04 4.98 -6.21
N THR A 16 1.84 5.33 -7.22
CA THR A 16 1.53 6.46 -8.13
C THR A 16 0.24 6.18 -8.89
N PHE A 17 0.11 4.96 -9.44
CA PHE A 17 -1.08 4.57 -10.18
C PHE A 17 -2.32 4.48 -9.27
N SER A 18 -2.22 3.90 -8.07
CA SER A 18 -3.35 3.87 -7.12
C SER A 18 -3.81 5.27 -6.74
N SER A 19 -2.88 6.21 -6.56
CA SER A 19 -3.20 7.62 -6.28
C SER A 19 -3.97 8.28 -7.42
N GLN A 20 -3.69 7.93 -8.69
CA GLN A 20 -4.47 8.41 -9.84
C GLN A 20 -5.87 7.79 -9.89
N ILE A 21 -6.01 6.51 -9.55
CA ILE A 21 -7.31 5.84 -9.49
C ILE A 21 -8.23 6.48 -8.46
N LEU A 22 -7.70 6.81 -7.28
CA LEU A 22 -8.50 7.44 -6.22
C LEU A 22 -9.02 8.83 -6.60
N LYS A 23 -8.34 9.55 -7.52
CA LYS A 23 -8.83 10.82 -8.05
C LYS A 23 -10.09 10.65 -8.91
N VAL A 24 -10.20 9.55 -9.64
CA VAL A 24 -11.32 9.29 -10.58
C VAL A 24 -12.39 8.35 -10.00
N ALA A 25 -12.06 7.63 -8.92
CA ALA A 25 -12.94 6.70 -8.22
C ALA A 25 -12.84 6.90 -6.70
N PRO A 26 -13.29 8.07 -6.17
CA PRO A 26 -13.10 8.44 -4.76
C PRO A 26 -13.85 7.56 -3.77
N ASN A 27 -14.83 6.79 -4.24
CA ASN A 27 -15.61 5.85 -3.44
C ASN A 27 -14.91 4.48 -3.24
N ILE A 28 -13.71 4.27 -3.81
CA ILE A 28 -12.93 3.06 -3.61
C ILE A 28 -12.07 3.21 -2.35
N VAL A 29 -12.16 2.23 -1.45
CA VAL A 29 -11.25 2.13 -0.31
C VAL A 29 -9.88 1.64 -0.80
N HIS A 30 -8.85 2.43 -0.52
CA HIS A 30 -7.45 2.06 -0.81
C HIS A 30 -6.84 1.30 0.36
N ILE A 31 -6.29 0.12 0.07
CA ILE A 31 -5.52 -0.68 1.04
C ILE A 31 -4.17 -0.97 0.41
N SER A 32 -3.09 -0.59 1.10
CA SER A 32 -1.71 -0.73 0.64
C SER A 32 -0.89 -1.37 1.75
N THR A 33 -0.44 -2.61 1.53
CA THR A 33 0.43 -3.32 2.46
C THR A 33 1.74 -2.58 2.70
N GLY A 34 2.24 -1.86 1.67
CA GLY A 34 3.43 -1.03 1.78
C GLY A 34 3.24 0.19 2.68
N ASP A 35 2.06 0.84 2.64
CA ASP A 35 1.76 1.97 3.53
C ASP A 35 1.61 1.51 4.97
N ILE A 36 0.83 0.45 5.20
CA ILE A 36 0.66 -0.18 6.52
C ILE A 36 2.03 -0.56 7.08
N PHE A 37 2.89 -1.21 6.29
CA PHE A 37 4.23 -1.60 6.74
C PHE A 37 5.10 -0.38 7.10
N ARG A 38 5.13 0.67 6.28
CA ARG A 38 5.89 1.91 6.55
C ARG A 38 5.39 2.66 7.78
N GLU A 39 4.09 2.67 8.01
CA GLU A 39 3.49 3.29 9.19
C GLU A 39 3.88 2.53 10.47
N ASN A 40 3.80 1.20 10.44
CA ASN A 40 4.21 0.37 11.58
C ASN A 40 5.72 0.50 11.88
N LEU A 41 6.56 0.66 10.84
CA LEU A 41 7.97 1.01 10.94
C LEU A 41 8.19 2.36 11.64
N LYS A 42 7.50 3.40 11.17
CA LYS A 42 7.61 4.76 11.71
C LYS A 42 7.15 4.86 13.17
N ASN A 43 6.11 4.12 13.51
CA ASN A 43 5.50 4.13 14.84
C ASN A 43 6.10 3.09 15.80
N GLU A 44 7.17 2.40 15.40
CA GLU A 44 7.89 1.37 16.20
C GLU A 44 6.97 0.33 16.85
N THR A 45 5.87 -0.01 16.17
CA THR A 45 4.86 -0.92 16.71
C THR A 45 5.41 -2.35 16.82
N ASN A 46 4.84 -3.13 17.74
CA ASN A 46 5.26 -4.52 17.97
C ASN A 46 4.86 -5.50 16.83
N ILE A 47 4.25 -5.01 15.75
CA ILE A 47 3.82 -5.79 14.57
C ILE A 47 5.00 -6.05 13.60
N MET A 48 6.20 -5.62 13.97
CA MET A 48 7.41 -5.69 13.16
C MET A 48 8.05 -7.08 13.15
N ARG A 49 7.65 -7.94 12.20
CA ARG A 49 8.35 -9.21 11.89
C ARG A 49 9.06 -9.17 10.54
N VAL A 50 10.05 -8.27 10.42
CA VAL A 50 11.17 -8.41 9.46
C VAL A 50 12.46 -7.96 10.16
N LYS A 51 12.76 -8.56 11.32
CA LYS A 51 14.12 -8.59 11.83
C LYS A 51 14.77 -9.86 11.27
N ASN A 52 15.84 -9.68 10.50
CA ASN A 52 16.74 -10.69 9.94
C ASN A 52 16.33 -11.33 8.61
N LEU A 53 16.61 -10.62 7.51
CA LEU A 53 17.36 -11.18 6.39
C LEU A 53 18.74 -10.52 6.38
#